data_AF-A0A930EHU9-F1
#
_entry.id   AF-A0A930EHU9-F1
#
_cell.length_a   1.000
_cell.length_b   1.000
_cell.length_c   1.000
_cell.angle_alpha   90.00
_cell.angle_beta   90.00
_cell.angle_gamma   90.00
#
_symmetry.space_group_name_H-M   'P 1'
#
loop_
_entity.id
_entity.type
_entity.pdbx_description
1 polymer ?
#
loop_
_entity_poly.entity_id
_entity_poly.type
_entity_poly.pdbx_seq_one_letter_code
_entity_poly.pdbx_strand_id
1 'polypeptide(L)'
;MSKSRKKNRELRSSDRVAAASTESRETWKTTREKQKKKKSGIREIFSKPANRRNLIIVAVVLLLLAASVRNIVKLELENRRLKHKQKELIEQRKELKIELRNVNSKEYIEEQARKQLRLVDPDEILFVFPNEKDKDNAKDK
;
A
#
# COMPACT_ATOMS: atom_id res chain seq x y z
N MET A 1 -42.21 14.66 59.56
CA MET A 1 -40.98 14.03 59.04
C MET A 1 -41.31 13.07 57.90
N SER A 2 -40.47 13.11 56.85
CA SER A 2 -40.62 12.52 55.51
C SER A 2 -40.44 11.00 55.48
N LYS A 3 -41.50 10.22 55.19
CA LYS A 3 -41.34 8.78 54.86
C LYS A 3 -42.19 8.27 53.67
N SER A 4 -43.20 9.01 53.19
CA SER A 4 -44.09 8.53 52.11
C SER A 4 -43.50 8.63 50.68
N ARG A 5 -42.62 9.61 50.41
CA ARG A 5 -42.02 9.80 49.07
C ARG A 5 -40.94 8.78 48.69
N LYS A 6 -40.36 8.05 49.66
CA LYS A 6 -39.22 7.13 49.42
C LYS A 6 -39.67 5.78 48.86
N LYS A 7 -40.81 5.24 49.34
CA LYS A 7 -41.32 3.91 48.95
C LYS A 7 -41.80 3.84 47.49
N ASN A 8 -42.42 4.91 46.98
CA ASN A 8 -42.88 4.98 45.58
C ASN A 8 -41.72 5.13 44.57
N ARG A 9 -40.58 5.68 45.02
CA ARG A 9 -39.38 5.83 44.17
C ARG A 9 -38.65 4.51 43.95
N GLU A 10 -38.67 3.62 44.95
CA GLU A 10 -38.05 2.29 44.88
C GLU A 10 -38.85 1.29 44.02
N LEU A 11 -40.19 1.32 44.10
CA LEU A 11 -41.07 0.52 43.24
C LEU A 11 -40.89 0.88 41.75
N ARG A 12 -40.88 2.18 41.42
CA ARG A 12 -40.61 2.66 40.05
C ARG A 12 -39.22 2.31 39.52
N SER A 13 -38.21 2.17 40.39
CA SER A 13 -36.88 1.72 39.95
C SER A 13 -36.84 0.21 39.69
N SER A 14 -37.54 -0.60 40.49
CA SER A 14 -37.60 -2.05 40.31
C SER A 14 -38.33 -2.42 39.00
N ASP A 15 -39.47 -1.78 38.73
CA ASP A 15 -40.26 -2.05 37.51
C ASP A 15 -39.51 -1.60 36.24
N ARG A 16 -38.76 -0.50 36.31
CA ARG A 16 -37.90 -0.03 35.19
C ARG A 16 -36.72 -0.96 34.94
N VAL A 17 -36.13 -1.55 35.98
CA VAL A 17 -35.03 -2.51 35.84
C VAL A 17 -35.57 -3.85 35.30
N ALA A 18 -36.77 -4.27 35.69
CA ALA A 18 -37.45 -5.43 35.12
C ALA A 18 -37.83 -5.23 33.64
N ALA A 19 -38.36 -4.05 33.28
CA ALA A 19 -38.68 -3.72 31.88
C ALA A 19 -37.42 -3.59 31.01
N ALA A 20 -36.36 -2.94 31.50
CA ALA A 20 -35.10 -2.82 30.77
C ALA A 20 -34.42 -4.19 30.53
N SER A 21 -34.58 -5.13 31.46
CA SER A 21 -34.03 -6.49 31.32
C SER A 21 -34.86 -7.37 30.37
N THR A 22 -36.19 -7.20 30.29
CA THR A 22 -37.01 -7.88 29.27
C THR A 22 -36.80 -7.29 27.87
N GLU A 23 -36.78 -5.96 27.74
CA GLU A 23 -36.51 -5.26 26.47
C GLU A 23 -35.11 -5.61 25.91
N SER A 24 -34.10 -5.67 26.78
CA SER A 24 -32.77 -6.15 26.39
C SER A 24 -32.87 -7.60 25.90
N ARG A 25 -33.52 -8.51 26.64
CA ARG A 25 -33.61 -9.92 26.28
C ARG A 25 -34.37 -10.17 24.97
N GLU A 26 -35.35 -9.33 24.63
CA GLU A 26 -36.09 -9.39 23.36
C GLU A 26 -35.27 -8.80 22.19
N THR A 27 -34.53 -7.72 22.40
CA THR A 27 -33.64 -7.15 21.37
C THR A 27 -32.49 -8.09 21.01
N TRP A 28 -31.91 -8.83 21.97
CA TRP A 28 -30.91 -9.88 21.71
C TRP A 28 -31.50 -11.10 20.97
N LYS A 29 -32.77 -11.46 21.24
CA LYS A 29 -33.45 -12.57 20.54
C LYS A 29 -33.76 -12.22 19.08
N THR A 30 -34.24 -11.01 18.82
CA THR A 30 -34.61 -10.55 17.46
C THR A 30 -33.39 -10.33 16.56
N THR A 31 -32.28 -9.82 17.09
CA THR A 31 -31.02 -9.71 16.33
C THR A 31 -30.41 -11.07 16.01
N ARG A 32 -30.50 -12.05 16.92
CA ARG A 32 -30.02 -13.43 16.68
C ARG A 32 -30.87 -14.19 15.66
N GLU A 33 -32.19 -14.00 15.66
CA GLU A 33 -33.13 -14.50 14.63
C GLU A 33 -32.80 -13.93 13.24
N LYS A 34 -32.59 -12.61 13.13
CA LYS A 34 -32.23 -11.94 11.87
C LYS A 34 -30.87 -12.40 11.32
N GLN A 35 -29.89 -12.66 12.18
CA GLN A 35 -28.60 -13.22 11.76
C GLN A 35 -28.69 -14.70 11.36
N LYS A 36 -29.52 -15.52 12.01
CA LYS A 36 -29.77 -16.91 11.60
C LYS A 36 -30.45 -17.00 10.23
N LYS A 37 -31.44 -16.13 9.96
CA LYS A 37 -32.13 -16.06 8.64
C LYS A 37 -31.19 -15.60 7.50
N LYS A 38 -30.25 -14.68 7.76
CA LYS A 38 -29.22 -14.29 6.76
C LYS A 38 -28.22 -15.42 6.46
N LYS A 39 -27.82 -16.21 7.47
CA LYS A 39 -26.92 -17.36 7.27
C LYS A 39 -27.62 -18.57 6.63
N SER A 40 -28.93 -18.76 6.85
CA SER A 40 -29.70 -19.84 6.22
C SER A 40 -29.98 -19.57 4.74
N GLY A 41 -30.28 -18.33 4.35
CA GLY A 41 -30.56 -17.99 2.95
C GLY A 41 -29.37 -18.27 2.00
N ILE A 42 -28.13 -18.04 2.46
CA ILE A 42 -26.93 -18.40 1.69
C ILE A 42 -26.84 -19.94 1.56
N ARG A 43 -27.07 -20.69 2.64
CA ARG A 43 -27.03 -22.17 2.62
C ARG A 43 -28.17 -22.80 1.82
N GLU A 44 -29.34 -22.16 1.76
CA GLU A 44 -30.49 -22.61 0.94
C GLU A 44 -30.22 -22.48 -0.56
N ILE A 45 -29.51 -21.44 -1.00
CA ILE A 45 -29.10 -21.28 -2.40
C ILE A 45 -28.10 -22.39 -2.81
N PHE A 46 -27.24 -22.83 -1.89
CA PHE A 46 -26.22 -23.87 -2.13
C PHE A 46 -26.69 -25.31 -1.86
N SER A 47 -27.90 -25.55 -1.34
CA SER A 47 -28.35 -26.90 -0.92
C SER A 47 -29.25 -27.63 -1.91
N LYS A 48 -29.79 -26.95 -2.94
CA LYS A 48 -30.65 -27.59 -3.95
C LYS A 48 -29.80 -28.31 -5.02
N PRO A 49 -29.94 -29.63 -5.21
CA PRO A 49 -29.08 -30.41 -6.12
C PRO A 49 -29.32 -30.10 -7.61
N ALA A 50 -30.49 -29.58 -7.98
CA ALA A 50 -30.88 -29.31 -9.38
C ALA A 50 -30.04 -28.21 -10.07
N ASN A 51 -29.43 -27.29 -9.30
CA ASN A 51 -28.68 -26.16 -9.85
C ASN A 51 -27.16 -26.36 -9.80
N ARG A 52 -26.68 -27.51 -9.32
CA ARG A 52 -25.24 -27.78 -9.13
C ARG A 52 -24.48 -27.74 -10.45
N ARG A 53 -25.05 -28.31 -11.52
CA ARG A 53 -24.43 -28.30 -12.86
C ARG A 53 -24.26 -26.86 -13.36
N ASN A 54 -25.28 -26.03 -13.26
CA ASN A 54 -25.21 -24.62 -13.69
C ASN A 54 -24.22 -23.82 -12.82
N LEU A 55 -24.16 -24.12 -11.52
CA LEU A 55 -23.22 -23.47 -10.60
C LEU A 55 -21.76 -23.85 -10.91
N ILE A 56 -21.49 -25.10 -11.27
CA ILE A 56 -20.18 -25.55 -11.75
C ILE A 56 -19.83 -24.84 -13.06
N ILE A 57 -20.75 -24.75 -14.02
CA ILE A 57 -20.52 -24.06 -15.29
C ILE A 57 -20.17 -22.58 -15.05
N VAL A 58 -20.95 -21.88 -14.23
CA VAL A 58 -20.67 -20.48 -13.87
C VAL A 58 -19.33 -20.32 -13.16
N ALA A 59 -18.97 -21.24 -12.27
CA ALA A 59 -17.68 -21.23 -11.59
C ALA A 59 -16.51 -21.43 -12.56
N VAL A 60 -16.63 -22.35 -13.53
CA VAL A 60 -15.61 -22.58 -14.56
C VAL A 60 -15.45 -21.36 -15.46
N VAL A 61 -16.56 -20.74 -15.89
CA VAL A 61 -16.54 -19.52 -16.71
C VAL A 61 -15.87 -18.37 -15.94
N LEU A 62 -16.21 -18.17 -14.67
CA LEU A 62 -15.55 -17.15 -13.83
C LEU A 62 -14.06 -17.41 -13.64
N LEU A 63 -13.67 -18.68 -13.49
CA LEU A 63 -12.26 -19.05 -13.31
C LEU A 63 -11.43 -18.79 -14.57
N LEU A 64 -12.00 -19.07 -15.76
CA LEU A 64 -11.37 -18.74 -17.04
C LEU A 64 -11.22 -17.23 -17.23
N LEU A 65 -12.27 -16.45 -16.94
CA LEU A 65 -12.22 -14.98 -17.01
C LEU A 65 -11.19 -14.39 -16.03
N ALA A 66 -11.11 -14.91 -14.81
CA ALA A 66 -10.14 -14.46 -13.81
C ALA A 66 -8.69 -14.75 -14.22
N ALA A 67 -8.42 -15.87 -14.89
CA ALA A 67 -7.10 -16.17 -15.44
C ALA A 67 -6.69 -15.17 -16.53
N SER A 68 -7.61 -14.80 -17.43
CA SER A 68 -7.36 -13.81 -18.48
C SER A 68 -7.05 -12.41 -17.91
N VAL A 69 -7.80 -11.97 -16.89
CA VAL A 69 -7.58 -10.66 -16.26
C VAL A 69 -6.22 -10.59 -15.55
N ARG A 70 -5.78 -11.65 -14.88
CA ARG A 70 -4.45 -11.70 -14.24
C ARG A 70 -3.32 -11.48 -15.24
N ASN A 71 -3.41 -12.09 -16.42
CA ASN A 71 -2.43 -11.88 -17.47
C ASN A 71 -2.42 -10.43 -17.95
N ILE A 72 -3.61 -9.84 -18.19
CA ILE A 72 -3.72 -8.44 -18.65
C ILE A 72 -3.09 -7.48 -17.64
N VAL A 73 -3.34 -7.64 -16.35
CA VAL A 73 -2.77 -6.77 -15.30
C VAL A 73 -1.24 -6.93 -15.24
N LYS A 74 -0.72 -8.16 -15.37
CA LYS A 74 0.72 -8.40 -15.44
C LYS A 74 1.35 -7.71 -16.66
N LEU A 75 0.71 -7.85 -17.83
CA LEU A 75 1.14 -7.22 -19.07
C LEU A 75 1.12 -5.69 -18.98
N GLU A 76 0.12 -5.09 -18.33
CA GLU A 76 0.05 -3.64 -18.17
C GLU A 76 1.12 -3.11 -17.22
N LEU A 77 1.39 -3.81 -16.11
CA LEU A 77 2.47 -3.47 -15.19
C LEU A 77 3.85 -3.57 -15.86
N GLU A 78 4.09 -4.63 -16.64
CA GLU A 78 5.30 -4.79 -17.43
C GLU A 78 5.43 -3.67 -18.48
N ASN A 79 4.35 -3.33 -19.18
CA ASN A 79 4.33 -2.22 -20.13
C ASN A 79 4.69 -0.88 -19.48
N ARG A 80 4.12 -0.58 -18.30
CA ARG A 80 4.45 0.66 -17.56
C ARG A 80 5.90 0.70 -17.15
N ARG A 81 6.45 -0.40 -16.62
CA ARG A 81 7.88 -0.52 -16.26
C ARG A 81 8.78 -0.34 -17.47
N LEU A 82 8.46 -1.00 -18.59
CA LEU A 82 9.23 -0.89 -19.83
C LEU A 82 9.20 0.53 -20.40
N LYS A 83 8.04 1.20 -20.40
CA LYS A 83 7.93 2.60 -20.81
C LYS A 83 8.75 3.54 -19.93
N HIS A 84 8.78 3.31 -18.61
CA HIS A 84 9.60 4.09 -17.70
C HIS A 84 11.09 3.91 -17.99
N LYS A 85 11.55 2.66 -18.10
CA LYS A 85 12.93 2.34 -18.46
C LYS A 85 13.32 2.92 -19.82
N GLN A 86 12.42 2.88 -20.80
CA GLN A 86 12.67 3.46 -22.11
C GLN A 86 12.86 4.98 -22.01
N LYS A 87 12.04 5.68 -21.23
CA LYS A 87 12.21 7.13 -21.00
C LYS A 87 13.54 7.44 -20.33
N GLU A 88 13.87 6.71 -19.26
CA GLU A 88 15.13 6.86 -18.52
C GLU A 88 16.35 6.64 -19.43
N LEU A 89 16.34 5.58 -20.25
CA LEU A 89 17.42 5.31 -21.21
C LEU A 89 17.53 6.37 -22.31
N ILE A 90 16.40 6.96 -22.76
CA ILE A 90 16.41 8.05 -23.73
C ILE A 90 17.04 9.31 -23.12
N GLU A 91 16.72 9.60 -21.87
CA GLU A 91 17.26 10.73 -21.14
C GLU A 91 18.76 10.58 -20.89
N GLN A 92 19.20 9.44 -20.36
CA GLN A 92 20.62 9.10 -20.22
C GLN A 92 21.36 9.19 -21.55
N ARG A 93 20.79 8.63 -22.63
CA ARG A 93 21.41 8.72 -23.96
C ARG A 93 21.56 10.17 -24.43
N LYS A 94 20.57 11.03 -24.14
CA LYS A 94 20.61 12.45 -24.51
C LYS A 94 21.71 13.17 -23.73
N GLU A 95 21.80 12.94 -22.43
CA GLU A 95 22.83 13.50 -21.55
C GLU A 95 24.23 13.07 -21.99
N LEU A 96 24.47 11.76 -22.13
CA LEU A 96 25.75 11.23 -22.61
C LEU A 96 26.13 11.76 -23.99
N LYS A 97 25.15 11.98 -24.88
CA LYS A 97 25.41 12.56 -26.20
C LYS A 97 25.84 14.02 -26.12
N ILE A 98 25.34 14.79 -25.14
CA ILE A 98 25.79 16.17 -24.90
C ILE A 98 27.20 16.15 -24.34
N GLU A 99 27.47 15.31 -23.33
CA GLU A 99 28.80 15.12 -22.78
C GLU A 99 29.81 14.76 -23.86
N LEU A 100 29.52 13.74 -24.69
CA LEU A 100 30.39 13.32 -25.79
C LEU A 100 30.69 14.44 -26.81
N ARG A 101 29.73 15.34 -27.06
CA ARG A 101 29.99 16.49 -27.95
C ARG A 101 30.97 17.48 -27.31
N ASN A 102 30.95 17.59 -25.99
CA ASN A 102 31.74 18.55 -25.24
C ASN A 102 33.06 17.97 -24.71
N VAL A 103 33.28 16.65 -24.78
CA VAL A 103 34.50 15.97 -24.31
C VAL A 103 35.79 16.56 -24.88
N ASN A 104 35.76 17.04 -26.13
CA ASN A 104 36.93 17.65 -26.78
C ASN A 104 37.06 19.17 -26.53
N SER A 105 36.14 19.78 -25.78
CA SER A 105 36.25 21.20 -25.43
C SER A 105 37.32 21.40 -24.36
N LYS A 106 38.08 22.50 -24.47
CA LYS A 106 39.15 22.85 -23.53
C LYS A 106 38.62 22.96 -22.09
N GLU A 107 37.48 23.62 -21.93
CA GLU A 107 36.80 23.83 -20.64
C GLU A 107 36.44 22.49 -19.96
N TYR A 108 35.89 21.55 -20.72
CA TYR A 108 35.54 20.23 -20.18
C TYR A 108 36.79 19.45 -19.74
N ILE A 109 37.87 19.51 -20.52
CA ILE A 109 39.14 18.83 -20.18
C ILE A 109 39.75 19.45 -18.92
N GLU A 110 39.77 20.77 -18.81
CA GLU A 110 40.25 21.48 -17.62
C GLU A 110 39.42 21.14 -16.38
N GLU A 111 38.10 21.10 -16.50
CA GLU A 111 37.23 20.67 -15.39
C GLU A 111 37.52 19.24 -14.95
N GLN A 112 37.69 18.30 -15.89
CA GLN A 112 38.01 16.91 -15.56
C GLN A 112 39.40 16.80 -14.93
N ALA A 113 40.39 17.55 -15.42
CA ALA A 113 41.72 17.62 -14.84
C ALA A 113 41.70 18.19 -13.40
N ARG A 114 40.94 19.27 -13.16
CA ARG A 114 40.72 19.86 -11.83
C ARG A 114 40.04 18.87 -10.88
N LYS A 115 39.00 18.15 -11.34
CA LYS A 115 38.22 17.19 -10.52
C LYS A 115 38.99 15.90 -10.22
N GLN A 116 39.58 15.27 -11.23
CA GLN A 116 40.17 13.93 -11.13
C GLN A 116 41.63 13.98 -10.71
N LEU A 117 42.40 14.91 -11.27
CA LEU A 117 43.85 14.99 -11.07
C LEU A 117 44.25 16.10 -10.09
N ARG A 118 43.29 16.91 -9.61
CA ARG A 118 43.55 18.04 -8.71
C ARG A 118 44.57 19.02 -9.28
N LEU A 119 44.59 19.16 -10.60
CA LEU A 119 45.44 20.11 -11.31
C LEU A 119 44.83 21.51 -11.20
N VAL A 120 45.68 22.51 -11.05
CA VAL A 120 45.32 23.94 -11.08
C VAL A 120 46.33 24.68 -11.94
N ASP A 121 45.94 25.84 -12.45
CA ASP A 121 46.85 26.69 -13.20
C ASP A 121 47.98 27.21 -12.29
N PRO A 122 49.15 27.58 -12.84
CA PRO A 122 50.31 27.98 -12.04
C PRO A 122 50.04 29.15 -11.07
N ASP A 123 49.07 29.99 -11.39
CA ASP A 123 48.69 31.18 -10.63
C ASP A 123 47.50 30.94 -9.66
N GLU A 124 46.99 29.71 -9.59
CA GLU A 124 45.84 29.31 -8.76
C GLU A 124 46.28 28.44 -7.56
N ILE A 125 45.51 28.48 -6.46
CA ILE A 125 45.76 27.68 -5.25
C ILE A 125 44.60 26.70 -5.04
N LEU A 126 44.90 25.41 -4.90
CA LEU A 126 43.92 24.38 -4.59
C LEU A 126 43.77 24.16 -3.08
N PHE A 127 42.55 24.32 -2.55
CA PHE A 127 42.20 23.90 -1.19
C PHE A 127 41.63 22.49 -1.19
N VAL A 128 42.30 21.55 -0.51
CA VAL A 128 41.84 20.17 -0.35
C VAL A 128 41.39 19.96 1.09
N PHE A 129 40.11 19.63 1.28
CA PHE A 129 39.59 19.19 2.56
C PHE A 129 39.66 17.67 2.66
N PRO A 130 40.08 17.10 3.81
CA PRO A 130 40.11 15.65 3.99
C PRO A 130 38.68 15.10 3.95
N ASN A 131 38.42 14.20 3.00
CA ASN A 131 37.16 13.48 2.95
C ASN A 131 37.10 12.46 4.09
N GLU A 132 35.91 12.17 4.60
CA GLU A 132 35.71 11.22 5.70
C GLU A 132 36.34 9.85 5.41
N LYS A 133 36.35 9.42 4.14
CA LYS A 133 36.94 8.16 3.67
C LYS A 133 38.47 8.12 3.69
N ASP A 134 39.13 9.26 3.72
CA ASP A 134 40.60 9.34 3.76
C ASP A 134 41.13 9.26 5.21
N LYS A 135 40.26 9.42 6.22
CA LYS A 135 40.62 9.34 7.64
C LYS A 135 40.81 7.91 8.15
N ASP A 136 40.20 6.94 7.48
CA ASP A 136 40.26 5.53 7.88
C ASP A 136 41.60 4.88 7.47
N ASN A 137 42.20 5.31 6.36
CA ASN A 137 43.49 4.82 5.88
C ASN A 137 44.71 5.36 6.66
N ALA A 138 44.50 6.34 7.55
CA ALA A 138 45.57 6.95 8.36
C ALA A 138 45.70 6.32 9.76
N LYS A 139 44.81 5.40 10.16
CA LYS A 139 44.86 4.73 11.47
C LYS A 139 45.50 3.33 11.45
N ASP A 140 45.83 2.81 10.28
CA ASP A 140 46.40 1.47 10.07
C ASP A 140 47.89 1.50 9.64
N LYS A 141 48.60 2.61 9.88
CA LYS A 141 50.06 2.72 9.68
C LYS A 141 50.77 3.11 10.96
#